data_AF-A0A8H5SI42-F1
#
_entry.id   AF-A0A8H5SI42-F1
#
_cell.length_a   1.000
_cell.length_b   1.000
_cell.length_c   1.000
_cell.angle_alpha   90.00
_cell.angle_beta   90.00
_cell.angle_gamma   90.00
#
_symmetry.space_group_name_H-M   'P 1'
#
loop_
_entity.id
_entity.type
_entity.pdbx_description
1 polymer ?
#
loop_
_entity_poly.entity_id
_entity_poly.type
_entity_poly.pdbx_seq_one_letter_code
_entity_poly.pdbx_strand_id
1 'polypeptide(L)'
;DLLDSLELMFGPRASLANRTSESITSAEEKTGDYTRLTRGYINDSHIVVGLRSKLPLLSPMNRTGWRKSPRLLVYRNIEKRDEIESDPTTDGGLKEFLSSCGKTPELLEADATADYVSHEIGSTLFNFMMRSDEEPDLTVTLASAGVDSLVSIELRNWFRQKVGVPFTLVEIVGAASIADLGRMIAKKLAEKYK
;
A
#
# COMPACT_ATOMS: atom_id res chain seq x y z
N ASP A 1 5.21 6.62 8.06
CA ASP A 1 6.16 5.54 8.34
C ASP A 1 5.53 4.45 9.20
N LEU A 2 5.67 3.19 8.80
CA LEU A 2 5.20 2.00 9.55
C LEU A 2 5.99 1.83 10.84
N LEU A 3 7.27 2.22 10.84
CA LEU A 3 8.16 2.16 12.01
C LEU A 3 7.68 3.06 13.15
N ASP A 4 7.30 4.31 12.88
CA ASP A 4 6.73 5.22 13.89
C ASP A 4 5.42 4.67 14.51
N SER A 5 4.62 3.97 13.69
CA SER A 5 3.34 3.39 14.13
C SER A 5 3.56 2.15 15.00
N LEU A 6 4.60 1.37 14.70
CA LEU A 6 5.10 0.26 15.53
C LEU A 6 5.67 0.78 16.84
N GLU A 7 6.52 1.81 16.81
CA GLU A 7 7.13 2.39 18.00
C GLU A 7 6.09 2.99 18.96
N LEU A 8 5.02 3.59 18.43
CA LEU A 8 3.88 4.05 19.23
C LEU A 8 3.07 2.90 19.88
N MET A 9 2.98 1.74 19.21
CA MET A 9 2.30 0.55 19.77
C MET A 9 3.14 -0.18 20.82
N PHE A 10 4.48 -0.14 20.71
CA PHE A 10 5.41 -0.86 21.57
C PHE A 10 6.20 0.04 22.56
N GLY A 11 5.92 1.34 22.59
CA GLY A 11 6.57 2.33 23.46
C GLY A 11 6.48 2.03 24.97
N PRO A 12 7.36 2.64 25.79
CA PRO A 12 7.91 2.06 27.01
C PRO A 12 6.89 1.93 28.15
N ARG A 13 6.14 0.83 28.14
CA ARG A 13 5.33 0.36 29.28
C ARG A 13 6.04 -0.70 30.13
N ALA A 14 7.35 -0.84 29.98
CA ALA A 14 8.16 -1.80 30.74
C ALA A 14 8.54 -1.33 32.16
N SER A 15 8.11 -0.14 32.64
CA SER A 15 8.64 0.43 33.90
C SER A 15 7.59 0.80 34.97
N LEU A 16 6.58 -0.05 35.20
CA LEU A 16 5.79 0.03 36.44
C LEU A 16 5.84 -1.24 37.30
N ALA A 17 6.69 -2.20 36.95
CA ALA A 17 6.81 -3.46 37.67
C ALA A 17 7.73 -3.42 38.92
N ASN A 18 8.21 -2.25 39.37
CA ASN A 18 9.04 -2.20 40.57
C ASN A 18 8.78 -0.96 41.45
N ARG A 19 7.78 -1.06 42.34
CA ARG A 19 7.75 -0.32 43.61
C ARG A 19 7.20 -1.23 44.71
N THR A 20 8.08 -2.05 45.26
CA THR A 20 7.92 -2.62 46.60
C THR A 20 8.52 -1.66 47.62
N SER A 21 7.69 -1.00 48.41
CA SER A 21 8.00 -0.64 49.80
C SER A 21 6.72 -0.20 50.51
N GLU A 22 6.46 -0.87 51.62
CA GLU A 22 5.28 -0.83 52.48
C GLU A 22 4.94 0.56 53.03
N SER A 23 3.64 0.85 53.19
CA SER A 23 3.09 1.33 54.46
C SER A 23 1.57 1.26 54.43
N ILE A 24 1.02 0.68 55.49
CA ILE A 24 -0.38 0.40 55.75
C ILE A 24 -1.05 1.69 56.24
N THR A 25 -2.19 2.08 55.66
CA THR A 25 -3.33 2.61 56.44
C THR A 25 -4.64 2.45 55.65
N SER A 26 -5.65 1.99 56.38
CA SER A 26 -6.98 1.58 55.99
C SER A 26 -7.83 2.64 55.27
N ALA A 27 -8.31 2.31 54.08
CA ALA A 27 -9.62 2.73 53.57
C ALA A 27 -10.10 1.65 52.59
N GLU A 28 -11.19 0.97 52.93
CA GLU A 28 -11.84 -0.02 52.07
C GLU A 28 -12.40 0.67 50.81
N GLU A 29 -11.60 0.75 49.76
CA GLU A 29 -12.10 1.06 48.42
C GLU A 29 -12.54 -0.24 47.74
N LYS A 30 -13.86 -0.47 47.74
CA LYS A 30 -14.55 -1.47 46.89
C LYS A 30 -14.50 -1.06 45.41
N THR A 31 -13.29 -0.83 44.89
CA THR A 31 -13.04 -0.43 43.49
C THR A 31 -12.28 -1.52 42.71
N GLY A 32 -11.84 -2.59 43.40
CA GLY A 32 -10.95 -3.62 42.85
C GLY A 32 -11.60 -4.79 42.10
N ASP A 33 -12.91 -4.99 42.21
CA ASP A 33 -13.57 -6.17 41.62
C ASP A 33 -14.03 -5.94 40.17
N TYR A 34 -14.37 -4.70 39.80
CA TYR A 34 -14.79 -4.35 38.44
C TYR A 34 -13.63 -4.33 37.45
N THR A 35 -12.40 -4.07 37.90
CA THR A 35 -11.19 -4.06 37.06
C THR A 35 -10.73 -5.46 36.69
N ARG A 36 -11.07 -6.46 37.50
CA ARG A 36 -10.62 -7.85 37.28
C ARG A 36 -11.45 -8.57 36.21
N LEU A 37 -12.72 -8.23 36.06
CA LEU A 37 -13.63 -8.80 35.05
C LEU A 37 -13.33 -8.34 33.62
N THR A 38 -12.48 -7.34 33.42
CA THR A 38 -12.09 -6.83 32.11
C THR A 38 -10.67 -7.20 31.69
N ARG A 39 -9.93 -7.97 32.49
CA ARG A 39 -8.58 -8.43 32.12
C ARG A 39 -8.72 -9.60 31.14
N GLY A 40 -9.09 -9.28 29.91
CA GLY A 40 -9.14 -10.23 28.80
C GLY A 40 -7.78 -10.85 28.54
N TYR A 41 -7.74 -11.93 27.76
CA TYR A 41 -6.50 -12.60 27.35
C TYR A 41 -5.54 -11.60 26.69
N ILE A 42 -4.30 -11.56 27.16
CA ILE A 42 -3.21 -10.74 26.61
C ILE A 42 -2.08 -11.69 26.22
N ASN A 43 -1.60 -11.55 24.98
CA ASN A 43 -0.41 -12.24 24.49
C ASN A 43 0.46 -11.20 23.76
N ASP A 44 1.60 -10.88 24.36
CA ASP A 44 2.50 -9.83 23.88
C ASP A 44 3.24 -10.25 22.59
N SER A 45 3.25 -11.54 22.26
CA SER A 45 3.84 -12.08 21.02
C SER A 45 2.84 -12.15 19.85
N HIS A 46 1.60 -11.69 20.03
CA HIS A 46 0.59 -11.75 18.98
C HIS A 46 0.62 -10.49 18.11
N ILE A 47 1.00 -10.66 16.84
CA ILE A 47 0.94 -9.62 15.82
C ILE A 47 -0.29 -9.87 14.93
N VAL A 48 -1.09 -8.83 14.68
CA VAL A 48 -2.24 -8.91 13.77
C VAL A 48 -1.93 -8.09 12.52
N VAL A 49 -2.00 -8.75 11.36
CA VAL A 49 -1.79 -8.14 10.03
C VAL A 49 -3.10 -8.19 9.24
N GLY A 50 -3.30 -7.23 8.32
CA GLY A 50 -4.46 -7.23 7.42
C GLY A 50 -5.71 -6.52 7.96
N LEU A 51 -5.60 -5.80 9.09
CA LEU A 51 -6.66 -4.91 9.56
C LEU A 51 -6.69 -3.62 8.74
N ARG A 52 -7.22 -3.70 7.50
CA ARG A 52 -7.48 -2.53 6.65
C ARG A 52 -8.97 -2.29 6.48
N SER A 53 -9.41 -1.04 6.68
CA SER A 53 -10.74 -0.58 6.30
C SER A 53 -10.72 -0.01 4.89
N LYS A 54 -11.73 -0.34 4.09
CA LYS A 54 -11.94 0.28 2.75
C LYS A 54 -12.85 1.51 2.80
N LEU A 55 -13.45 1.77 3.96
CA LEU A 55 -14.32 2.92 4.21
C LEU A 55 -13.76 3.68 5.41
N PRO A 56 -13.97 5.01 5.49
CA PRO A 56 -13.62 5.78 6.68
C PRO A 56 -14.18 5.13 7.95
N LEU A 57 -13.43 5.11 9.06
CA LEU A 57 -13.83 4.45 10.30
C LEU A 57 -15.12 5.05 10.87
N LEU A 58 -15.28 6.36 10.69
CA LEU A 58 -16.45 7.12 11.10
C LEU A 58 -17.64 6.96 10.14
N SER A 59 -17.45 6.33 8.97
CA SER A 59 -18.55 6.11 8.04
C SER A 59 -19.64 5.25 8.69
N PRO A 60 -20.92 5.65 8.60
CA PRO A 60 -22.03 4.85 9.12
C PRO A 60 -22.15 3.50 8.37
N MET A 61 -21.62 3.41 7.16
CA MET A 61 -21.60 2.18 6.35
C MET A 61 -20.45 1.24 6.71
N ASN A 62 -19.49 1.67 7.54
CA ASN A 62 -18.37 0.84 7.95
C ASN A 62 -18.81 -0.20 9.00
N ARG A 63 -18.85 -1.47 8.61
CA ARG A 63 -19.27 -2.60 9.45
C ARG A 63 -18.12 -3.30 10.18
N THR A 64 -16.89 -2.79 10.10
CA THR A 64 -15.75 -3.41 10.79
C THR A 64 -15.95 -3.36 12.31
N GLY A 65 -16.01 -4.55 12.95
CA GLY A 65 -16.29 -4.66 14.39
C GLY A 65 -15.21 -4.06 15.28
N TRP A 66 -13.98 -3.98 14.77
CA TRP A 66 -12.83 -3.47 15.49
C TRP A 66 -12.69 -1.94 15.49
N ARG A 67 -13.49 -1.20 14.71
CA ARG A 67 -13.36 0.27 14.52
C ARG A 67 -13.47 1.10 15.81
N LYS A 68 -14.11 0.56 16.85
CA LYS A 68 -14.27 1.21 18.16
C LYS A 68 -13.10 0.95 19.11
N SER A 69 -12.11 0.15 18.71
CA SER A 69 -10.98 -0.23 19.56
C SER A 69 -10.02 0.96 19.73
N PRO A 70 -9.67 1.36 20.97
CA PRO A 70 -8.70 2.44 21.20
C PRO A 70 -7.33 2.18 20.55
N ARG A 71 -6.93 0.90 20.45
CA ARG A 71 -5.69 0.47 19.77
C ARG A 71 -5.66 0.79 18.28
N LEU A 72 -6.82 1.04 17.66
CA LEU A 72 -6.95 1.35 16.24
C LEU A 72 -7.27 2.84 16.00
N LEU A 73 -7.12 3.71 17.01
CA LEU A 73 -7.25 5.15 16.83
C LEU A 73 -6.25 5.73 15.82
N VAL A 74 -5.11 5.07 15.62
CA VAL A 74 -4.11 5.44 14.60
C VAL A 74 -4.73 5.50 13.19
N TYR A 75 -5.76 4.70 12.92
CA TYR A 75 -6.44 4.67 11.62
C TYR A 75 -7.06 6.03 11.24
N ARG A 76 -7.45 6.85 12.22
CA ARG A 76 -7.96 8.21 11.95
C ARG A 76 -6.89 9.12 11.35
N ASN A 77 -5.64 8.94 11.75
CA ASN A 77 -4.51 9.70 11.20
C ASN A 77 -4.11 9.15 9.82
N ILE A 78 -4.21 7.84 9.62
CA ILE A 78 -3.94 7.18 8.34
C ILE A 78 -4.98 7.60 7.29
N GLU A 79 -6.27 7.63 7.63
CA GLU A 79 -7.34 8.09 6.72
C GLU A 79 -7.13 9.54 6.26
N LYS A 80 -6.77 10.42 7.20
CA LYS A 80 -6.45 11.81 6.86
C LYS A 80 -5.21 11.92 5.97
N ARG A 81 -4.23 11.03 6.15
CA ARG A 81 -3.06 10.96 5.26
C ARG A 81 -3.44 10.41 3.89
N ASP A 82 -4.22 9.34 3.76
CA ASP A 82 -4.67 8.81 2.46
C ASP A 82 -5.45 9.87 1.65
N GLU A 83 -6.20 10.78 2.29
CA GLU A 83 -6.82 11.93 1.62
C GLU A 83 -5.79 12.95 1.09
N ILE A 84 -4.67 13.15 1.80
CA ILE A 84 -3.62 14.13 1.48
C ILE A 84 -2.55 13.55 0.54
N GLU A 85 -2.15 12.28 0.75
CA GLU A 85 -1.24 11.44 -0.03
C GLU A 85 -1.94 10.78 -1.22
N SER A 86 -3.18 11.17 -1.54
CA SER A 86 -3.67 11.12 -2.92
C SER A 86 -2.89 12.14 -3.78
N ASP A 87 -1.56 12.07 -3.67
CA ASP A 87 -0.59 12.99 -4.21
C ASP A 87 -0.57 12.80 -5.74
N PRO A 88 -0.66 13.88 -6.54
CA PRO A 88 -0.77 13.80 -8.00
C PRO A 88 0.53 13.32 -8.68
N THR A 89 1.61 13.16 -7.92
CA THR A 89 2.97 13.16 -8.45
C THR A 89 3.33 11.90 -9.27
N THR A 90 2.66 10.76 -9.04
CA THR A 90 2.85 9.55 -9.86
C THR A 90 1.54 9.01 -10.46
N ASP A 91 0.43 9.02 -9.70
CA ASP A 91 -0.85 8.47 -10.20
C ASP A 91 -1.63 9.47 -11.06
N GLY A 92 -1.45 10.77 -10.83
CA GLY A 92 -2.11 11.85 -11.57
C GLY A 92 -1.59 11.96 -13.00
N GLY A 93 -0.26 11.97 -13.16
CA GLY A 93 0.40 12.09 -14.46
C GLY A 93 0.02 10.97 -15.42
N LEU A 94 0.14 9.71 -14.99
CA LEU A 94 -0.25 8.56 -15.82
C LEU A 94 -1.75 8.58 -16.15
N LYS A 95 -2.62 8.94 -15.20
CA LYS A 95 -4.07 9.01 -15.43
C LYS A 95 -4.44 10.12 -16.43
N GLU A 96 -3.83 11.29 -16.33
CA GLU A 96 -4.01 12.39 -17.28
C GLU A 96 -3.48 12.01 -18.66
N PHE A 97 -2.31 11.38 -18.72
CA PHE A 97 -1.72 10.86 -19.94
C PHE A 97 -2.65 9.88 -20.64
N LEU A 98 -3.13 8.84 -19.94
CA LEU A 98 -4.07 7.86 -20.48
C LEU A 98 -5.40 8.50 -20.92
N SER A 99 -5.87 9.52 -20.20
CA SER A 99 -7.07 10.27 -20.57
C SER A 99 -6.86 11.07 -21.87
N SER A 100 -5.65 11.57 -22.11
CA SER A 100 -5.27 12.27 -23.35
C SER A 100 -5.20 11.31 -24.54
N CYS A 101 -4.61 10.13 -24.36
CA CYS A 101 -4.55 9.08 -25.38
C CYS A 101 -5.94 8.60 -25.80
N GLY A 102 -6.90 8.53 -24.87
CA GLY A 102 -8.29 8.20 -25.19
C GLY A 102 -9.03 9.26 -26.01
N LYS A 103 -8.59 10.53 -25.99
CA LYS A 103 -9.14 11.61 -26.82
C LYS A 103 -8.47 11.67 -28.20
N THR A 104 -7.19 11.33 -28.26
CA THR A 104 -6.38 11.38 -29.48
C THR A 104 -5.59 10.07 -29.62
N PRO A 105 -6.20 9.02 -30.21
CA PRO A 105 -5.57 7.71 -30.32
C PRO A 105 -4.29 7.70 -31.16
N GLU A 106 -4.09 8.67 -32.06
CA GLU A 106 -2.87 8.83 -32.87
C GLU A 106 -1.60 8.98 -32.02
N LEU A 107 -1.72 9.51 -30.79
CA LEU A 107 -0.61 9.62 -29.83
C LEU A 107 -0.02 8.24 -29.47
N LEU A 108 -0.83 7.19 -29.51
CA LEU A 108 -0.41 5.84 -29.10
C LEU A 108 0.50 5.15 -30.15
N GLU A 109 0.56 5.68 -31.37
CA GLU A 109 1.45 5.18 -32.42
C GLU A 109 2.85 5.83 -32.36
N ALA A 110 3.04 6.85 -31.52
CA ALA A 110 4.33 7.51 -31.33
C ALA A 110 5.25 6.74 -30.39
N ASP A 111 6.53 6.64 -30.73
CA ASP A 111 7.56 6.00 -29.88
C ASP A 111 7.67 6.68 -28.51
N ALA A 112 7.48 8.00 -28.46
CA ALA A 112 7.49 8.77 -27.21
C ALA A 112 6.45 8.28 -26.19
N THR A 113 5.31 7.75 -26.66
CA THR A 113 4.28 7.18 -25.79
C THR A 113 4.74 5.86 -25.19
N ALA A 114 5.38 5.00 -26.00
CA ALA A 114 5.96 3.77 -25.49
C ALA A 114 7.04 4.07 -24.45
N ASP A 115 7.93 5.03 -24.71
CA ASP A 115 8.99 5.44 -23.78
C ASP A 115 8.46 5.97 -22.46
N TYR A 116 7.47 6.86 -22.50
CA TYR A 116 6.81 7.38 -21.28
C TYR A 116 6.19 6.25 -20.45
N VAL A 117 5.44 5.36 -21.11
CA VAL A 117 4.82 4.21 -20.43
C VAL A 117 5.89 3.28 -19.87
N SER A 118 6.97 2.99 -20.60
CA SER A 118 8.09 2.18 -20.10
C SER A 118 8.70 2.75 -18.83
N HIS A 119 8.87 4.08 -18.76
CA HIS A 119 9.39 4.75 -17.58
C HIS A 119 8.45 4.63 -16.37
N GLU A 120 7.13 4.80 -16.58
CA GLU A 120 6.12 4.60 -15.53
C GLU A 120 6.06 3.15 -15.03
N ILE A 121 6.23 2.17 -15.91
CA ILE A 121 6.35 0.75 -15.53
C ILE A 121 7.60 0.56 -14.67
N GLY A 122 8.74 1.08 -15.12
CA GLY A 122 10.01 0.96 -14.41
C GLY A 122 9.93 1.55 -13.00
N SER A 123 9.41 2.77 -12.88
CA SER A 123 9.22 3.44 -11.58
C SER A 123 8.26 2.65 -10.67
N THR A 124 7.12 2.21 -11.20
CA THR A 124 6.16 1.40 -10.43
C THR A 124 6.78 0.09 -9.96
N LEU A 125 7.54 -0.58 -10.83
CA LEU A 125 8.20 -1.84 -10.53
C LEU A 125 9.24 -1.68 -9.42
N PHE A 126 10.06 -0.63 -9.50
CA PHE A 126 11.08 -0.33 -8.51
C PHE A 126 10.46 0.09 -7.18
N ASN A 127 9.32 0.77 -7.19
CA ASN A 127 8.53 1.03 -5.99
C ASN A 127 8.04 -0.26 -5.31
N PHE A 128 7.57 -1.25 -6.07
CA PHE A 128 7.21 -2.56 -5.50
C PHE A 128 8.39 -3.29 -4.86
N MET A 129 9.59 -3.05 -5.37
CA MET A 129 10.83 -3.62 -4.84
C MET A 129 11.49 -2.75 -3.76
N MET A 130 10.84 -1.66 -3.32
CA MET A 130 11.40 -0.70 -2.34
C MET A 130 12.71 -0.05 -2.81
N ARG A 131 12.84 0.19 -4.12
CA ARG A 131 13.99 0.81 -4.80
C ARG A 131 13.58 2.10 -5.51
N SER A 132 12.70 2.89 -4.90
CA SER A 132 12.12 4.11 -5.51
C SER A 132 13.15 5.17 -5.90
N ASP A 133 14.31 5.16 -5.25
CA ASP A 133 15.37 6.15 -5.45
C ASP A 133 16.34 5.77 -6.58
N GLU A 134 16.18 4.57 -7.16
CA GLU A 134 17.02 4.08 -8.25
C GLU A 134 16.34 4.30 -9.61
N GLU A 135 17.12 4.77 -10.59
CA GLU A 135 16.61 4.92 -11.95
C GLU A 135 16.56 3.55 -12.64
N PRO A 136 15.39 3.13 -13.16
CA PRO A 136 15.22 1.80 -13.71
C PRO A 136 15.93 1.67 -15.07
N ASP A 137 16.81 0.68 -15.21
CA ASP A 137 17.30 0.28 -16.54
C ASP A 137 16.17 -0.39 -17.31
N LEU A 138 15.63 0.30 -18.32
CA LEU A 138 14.48 -0.18 -19.09
C LEU A 138 14.86 -1.28 -20.11
N THR A 139 16.15 -1.53 -20.32
CA THR A 139 16.65 -2.45 -21.35
C THR A 139 16.77 -3.89 -20.86
N VAL A 140 16.75 -4.11 -19.54
CA VAL A 140 16.87 -5.45 -18.95
C VAL A 140 15.54 -6.20 -18.93
N THR A 141 15.63 -7.53 -18.90
CA THR A 141 14.47 -8.40 -18.66
C THR A 141 13.94 -8.21 -17.24
N LEU A 142 12.67 -8.58 -17.00
CA LEU A 142 12.09 -8.52 -15.66
C LEU A 142 12.83 -9.44 -14.68
N ALA A 143 13.24 -10.63 -15.13
CA ALA A 143 14.02 -11.55 -14.30
C ALA A 143 15.37 -10.93 -13.88
N SER A 144 16.08 -10.28 -14.81
CA SER A 144 17.34 -9.59 -14.52
C SER A 144 17.16 -8.36 -13.62
N ALA A 145 16.00 -7.68 -13.72
CA ALA A 145 15.64 -6.58 -12.81
C ALA A 145 15.32 -7.04 -11.38
N GLY A 146 15.28 -8.36 -11.12
CA GLY A 146 14.98 -8.94 -9.81
C GLY A 146 13.50 -9.19 -9.56
N VAL A 147 12.67 -9.19 -10.61
CA VAL A 147 11.23 -9.42 -10.48
C VAL A 147 10.95 -10.87 -10.14
N ASP A 148 10.26 -11.09 -9.03
CA ASP A 148 9.79 -12.40 -8.59
C ASP A 148 8.31 -12.65 -8.94
N SER A 149 7.76 -13.76 -8.45
CA SER A 149 6.36 -14.13 -8.68
C SER A 149 5.35 -13.18 -8.03
N LEU A 150 5.65 -12.64 -6.84
CA LEU A 150 4.76 -11.72 -6.14
C LEU A 150 4.73 -10.37 -6.86
N VAL A 151 5.90 -9.83 -7.19
CA VAL A 151 6.05 -8.57 -7.92
C VAL A 151 5.38 -8.68 -9.30
N SER A 152 5.50 -9.82 -9.98
CA SER A 152 4.80 -10.08 -11.24
C SER A 152 3.27 -10.02 -11.10
N ILE A 153 2.72 -10.54 -10.00
CA ILE A 153 1.28 -10.49 -9.71
C ILE A 153 0.84 -9.05 -9.42
N GLU A 154 1.62 -8.30 -8.65
CA GLU A 154 1.30 -6.90 -8.35
C GLU A 154 1.36 -6.04 -9.61
N LEU A 155 2.37 -6.24 -10.46
CA LEU A 155 2.47 -5.56 -11.75
C LEU A 155 1.28 -5.87 -12.67
N ARG A 156 0.84 -7.13 -12.71
CA ARG A 156 -0.37 -7.52 -13.43
C ARG A 156 -1.62 -6.81 -12.90
N ASN A 157 -1.75 -6.73 -11.57
CA ASN A 157 -2.87 -6.04 -10.93
C ASN A 157 -2.85 -4.55 -11.27
N TRP A 158 -1.67 -3.93 -11.26
CA TRP A 158 -1.46 -2.54 -11.60
C TRP A 158 -1.85 -2.24 -13.05
N PHE A 159 -1.44 -3.06 -14.03
CA PHE A 159 -1.87 -2.90 -15.43
C PHE A 159 -3.40 -2.88 -15.57
N ARG A 160 -4.08 -3.78 -14.87
CA ARG A 160 -5.55 -3.83 -14.88
C ARG A 160 -6.18 -2.61 -14.20
N GLN A 161 -5.65 -2.18 -13.07
CA GLN A 161 -6.26 -1.14 -12.23
C GLN A 161 -5.96 0.28 -12.69
N LYS A 162 -4.73 0.54 -13.13
CA LYS A 162 -4.22 1.88 -13.44
C LYS A 162 -4.20 2.15 -14.94
N VAL A 163 -3.66 1.23 -15.73
CA VAL A 163 -3.60 1.37 -17.19
C VAL A 163 -4.91 0.99 -17.87
N GLY A 164 -5.66 0.06 -17.27
CA GLY A 164 -6.94 -0.39 -17.80
C GLY A 164 -6.82 -1.33 -19.01
N VAL A 165 -5.69 -2.03 -19.14
CA VAL A 165 -5.45 -3.09 -20.14
C VAL A 165 -5.06 -4.39 -19.42
N PRO A 166 -5.71 -5.53 -19.72
CA PRO A 166 -5.38 -6.79 -19.09
C PRO A 166 -4.11 -7.41 -19.70
N PHE A 167 -3.25 -7.92 -18.81
CA PHE A 167 -2.11 -8.77 -19.15
C PHE A 167 -2.23 -10.12 -18.44
N THR A 168 -1.77 -11.17 -19.11
CA THR A 168 -1.51 -12.49 -18.53
C THR A 168 -0.13 -12.48 -17.88
N LEU A 169 0.09 -13.36 -16.89
CA LEU A 169 1.42 -13.48 -16.27
C LEU A 169 2.49 -13.93 -17.28
N VAL A 170 2.13 -14.74 -18.26
CA VAL A 170 3.04 -15.22 -19.30
C VAL A 170 3.50 -14.07 -20.21
N GLU A 171 2.61 -13.16 -20.59
CA GLU A 171 2.98 -11.95 -21.35
C GLU A 171 3.95 -11.06 -20.55
N ILE A 172 3.76 -10.97 -19.23
CA ILE A 172 4.60 -10.12 -18.37
C ILE A 172 6.00 -10.71 -18.23
N VAL A 173 6.09 -11.98 -17.81
CA VAL A 173 7.37 -12.65 -17.57
C VAL A 173 8.10 -12.96 -18.87
N GLY A 174 7.37 -13.14 -19.98
CA GLY A 174 7.92 -13.39 -21.30
C GLY A 174 8.37 -12.15 -22.08
N ALA A 175 8.17 -10.94 -21.54
CA ALA A 175 8.59 -9.71 -22.20
C ALA A 175 10.12 -9.62 -22.28
N ALA A 176 10.63 -9.12 -23.41
CA ALA A 176 12.08 -9.04 -23.64
C ALA A 176 12.76 -7.99 -22.74
N SER A 177 12.04 -6.95 -22.35
CA SER A 177 12.50 -5.92 -21.42
C SER A 177 11.34 -5.10 -20.84
N ILE A 178 11.63 -4.21 -19.88
CA ILE A 178 10.65 -3.23 -19.39
C ILE A 178 10.22 -2.29 -20.54
N ALA A 179 11.16 -1.90 -21.41
CA ALA A 179 10.84 -1.14 -22.62
C ALA A 179 9.87 -1.88 -23.55
N ASP A 180 10.04 -3.19 -23.67
CA ASP A 180 9.15 -4.04 -24.46
C ASP A 180 7.73 -4.09 -23.88
N LEU A 181 7.59 -4.14 -22.55
CA LEU A 181 6.27 -4.02 -21.91
C LEU A 181 5.60 -2.68 -22.22
N GLY A 182 6.33 -1.57 -22.23
CA GLY A 182 5.75 -0.27 -22.59
C GLY A 182 5.20 -0.24 -24.01
N ARG A 183 5.94 -0.80 -24.97
CA ARG A 183 5.43 -0.97 -26.36
C ARG A 183 4.21 -1.88 -26.43
N MET A 184 4.21 -3.00 -25.71
CA MET A 184 3.05 -3.91 -25.65
C MET A 184 1.82 -3.20 -25.08
N ILE A 185 1.99 -2.37 -24.05
CA ILE A 185 0.90 -1.57 -23.48
C ILE A 185 0.38 -0.54 -24.48
N ALA A 186 1.27 0.24 -25.12
CA ALA A 186 0.90 1.23 -26.12
C ALA A 186 0.08 0.59 -27.25
N LYS A 187 0.51 -0.58 -27.73
CA LYS A 187 -0.23 -1.37 -28.74
C LYS A 187 -1.61 -1.80 -28.25
N LYS A 188 -1.71 -2.38 -27.05
CA LYS A 188 -3.01 -2.81 -26.48
C LYS A 188 -3.95 -1.62 -26.22
N LEU A 189 -3.41 -0.46 -25.84
CA LEU A 189 -4.19 0.76 -25.71
C LEU A 189 -4.69 1.23 -27.08
N ALA A 190 -3.85 1.22 -28.12
CA ALA A 190 -4.26 1.58 -29.47
C ALA A 190 -5.37 0.66 -29.99
N GLU A 191 -5.27 -0.65 -29.74
CA GLU A 191 -6.32 -1.63 -30.06
C GLU A 191 -7.63 -1.39 -29.30
N LYS A 192 -7.55 -0.86 -28.06
CA LYS A 192 -8.72 -0.55 -27.22
C LYS A 192 -9.45 0.71 -27.68
N TYR A 193 -8.75 1.68 -28.26
CA TYR A 193 -9.31 2.96 -28.72
C TYR A 193 -9.61 3.02 -30.23
N LYS A 194 -9.20 2.00 -30.99
CA LYS A 194 -9.65 1.75 -32.37
C LYS A 194 -11.06 1.14 -32.36
#